data_AF-A0A2W4Z547-F1
#
_entry.id   AF-A0A2W4Z547-F1
#
_cell.length_a   1.000
_cell.length_b   1.000
_cell.length_c   1.000
_cell.angle_alpha   90.00
_cell.angle_beta   90.00
_cell.angle_gamma   90.00
#
_symmetry.space_group_name_H-M   'P 1'
#
loop_
_entity.id
_entity.type
_entity.pdbx_description
1 polymer ?
#
loop_
_entity_poly.entity_id
_entity_poly.type
_entity_poly.pdbx_seq_one_letter_code
_entity_poly.pdbx_strand_id
1 'polypeptide(L)'
;MKDLIKGLQEFQSSYVPKNKEFLHELAQGQHPRILFITCSDSRVQPELITQSDLGDLFVIRNAGNIVPPYGATNGGEGATIEYAIKSLEVEHIIVCGHTTCGAMKGLLQVGELEYKMPLVYNWLKHTESTREMVEENYGHLGPKEKLATLVAENVLTQIDNLRTYPAVRSHLHRNEIALHGWIYNIEDGSVLTYDRKNHAFVLPFTSLDAYDNNNRNPDTSAAPEISSQGSSRLSSAQRDRISRGSAFYHH
;
A
#
# COMPACT_ATOMS: atom_id res chain seq x y z
N MET A 1 8.13 15.91 23.04
CA MET A 1 9.36 16.64 22.65
C MET A 1 10.62 16.12 23.34
N LYS A 2 10.67 15.98 24.67
CA LYS A 2 11.85 15.43 25.37
C LYS A 2 12.26 14.05 24.86
N ASP A 3 11.30 13.15 24.66
CA ASP A 3 11.59 11.79 24.16
C ASP A 3 12.14 11.78 22.73
N LEU A 4 11.65 12.68 21.86
CA LEU A 4 12.17 12.84 20.50
C LEU A 4 13.63 13.33 20.52
N ILE A 5 13.96 14.30 21.39
CA ILE A 5 15.34 14.78 21.55
C ILE A 5 16.24 13.65 22.04
N LYS A 6 15.78 12.85 23.01
CA LYS A 6 16.52 11.67 23.48
C LYS A 6 16.72 10.64 22.34
N GLY A 7 15.71 10.41 21.51
CA GLY A 7 15.81 9.54 20.34
C GLY A 7 16.84 10.05 19.32
N LEU A 8 16.88 11.37 19.07
CA LEU A 8 17.89 11.98 18.20
C LEU A 8 19.31 11.82 18.76
N GLN A 9 19.47 11.99 20.07
CA GLN A 9 20.75 11.77 20.73
C GLN A 9 21.22 10.32 20.59
N GLU A 10 20.33 9.35 20.80
CA GLU A 10 20.64 7.92 20.61
C GLU A 10 20.97 7.60 19.15
N PHE A 11 20.22 8.14 18.18
CA PHE A 11 20.52 7.97 16.76
C PHE A 11 21.94 8.48 16.43
N GLN A 12 22.29 9.68 16.90
CA GLN A 12 23.59 10.30 16.64
C GLN A 12 24.76 9.62 17.37
N SER A 13 24.53 9.11 18.59
CA SER A 13 25.59 8.51 19.41
C SER A 13 25.79 7.00 19.16
N SER A 14 24.78 6.31 18.62
CA SER A 14 24.77 4.86 18.48
C SER A 14 24.66 4.41 17.02
N TYR A 15 23.60 4.82 16.29
CA TYR A 15 23.37 4.36 14.92
C TYR A 15 24.37 4.97 13.93
N VAL A 16 24.57 6.28 13.98
CA VAL A 16 25.43 7.00 13.02
C VAL A 16 26.88 6.50 13.03
N PRO A 17 27.56 6.31 14.19
CA PRO A 17 28.93 5.83 14.18
C PRO A 17 29.08 4.40 13.64
N LYS A 18 28.08 3.54 13.90
CA LYS A 18 28.05 2.14 13.42
C LYS A 18 27.82 2.04 11.92
N ASN A 19 27.13 3.00 11.33
CA ASN A 19 26.71 3.00 9.92
C ASN A 19 27.35 4.13 9.11
N LYS A 20 28.51 4.65 9.53
CA LYS A 20 29.10 5.86 8.95
C LYS A 20 29.39 5.74 7.46
N GLU A 21 29.95 4.62 7.03
CA GLU A 21 30.27 4.36 5.61
C GLU A 21 28.99 4.26 4.78
N PHE A 22 28.01 3.49 5.25
CA PHE A 22 26.70 3.38 4.61
C PHE A 22 25.97 4.73 4.48
N LEU A 23 25.97 5.55 5.54
CA LEU A 23 25.40 6.91 5.48
C LEU A 23 26.17 7.82 4.53
N HIS A 24 27.49 7.64 4.40
CA HIS A 24 28.30 8.39 3.45
C HIS A 24 27.99 8.01 2.00
N GLU A 25 27.72 6.73 1.73
CA GLU A 25 27.25 6.25 0.43
C GLU A 25 25.88 6.84 0.09
N LEU A 26 24.91 6.75 1.00
CA LEU A 26 23.57 7.34 0.82
C LEU A 26 23.59 8.86 0.62
N ALA A 27 24.60 9.56 1.18
CA ALA A 27 24.77 10.98 0.96
C ALA A 27 25.20 11.35 -0.47
N GLN A 28 25.74 10.40 -1.24
CA GLN A 28 26.09 10.63 -2.66
C GLN A 28 24.87 10.55 -3.59
N GLY A 29 23.81 9.86 -3.17
CA GLY A 29 22.60 9.68 -3.97
C GLY A 29 21.69 8.60 -3.39
N GLN A 30 20.44 8.61 -3.82
CA GLN A 30 19.46 7.58 -3.49
C GLN A 30 19.14 6.75 -4.74
N HIS A 31 18.96 5.44 -4.57
CA HIS A 31 18.60 4.52 -5.65
C HIS A 31 17.48 3.55 -5.20
N PRO A 32 16.33 4.07 -4.70
CA PRO A 32 15.24 3.21 -4.27
C PRO A 32 14.68 2.43 -5.46
N ARG A 33 14.26 1.20 -5.21
CA ARG A 33 13.64 0.34 -6.24
C ARG A 33 12.12 0.39 -6.19
N ILE A 34 11.57 0.90 -5.09
CA ILE A 34 10.15 0.85 -4.77
C ILE A 34 9.65 2.24 -4.38
N LEU A 35 8.58 2.70 -5.03
CA LEU A 35 7.72 3.75 -4.51
C LEU A 35 6.64 3.11 -3.61
N PHE A 36 6.67 3.40 -2.31
CA PHE A 36 5.72 2.89 -1.34
C PHE A 36 4.72 3.99 -0.94
N ILE A 37 3.46 3.84 -1.33
CA ILE A 37 2.37 4.77 -1.04
C ILE A 37 1.54 4.20 0.09
N THR A 38 1.48 4.88 1.23
CA THR A 38 0.73 4.39 2.40
C THR A 38 0.08 5.51 3.21
N CYS A 39 -0.59 5.13 4.30
CA CYS A 39 -1.31 6.05 5.15
C CYS A 39 -0.35 6.80 6.10
N SER A 40 -0.68 8.04 6.44
CA SER A 40 -0.02 8.80 7.51
C SER A 40 -0.30 8.24 8.92
N ASP A 41 -1.10 7.18 9.05
CA ASP A 41 -1.41 6.52 10.32
C ASP A 41 -0.11 6.15 11.06
N SER A 42 0.02 6.59 12.32
CA SER A 42 1.23 6.43 13.12
C SER A 42 1.57 4.98 13.46
N ARG A 43 0.66 4.04 13.23
CA ARG A 43 0.85 2.60 13.42
C ARG A 43 1.41 1.90 12.18
N VAL A 44 1.59 2.64 11.08
CA VAL A 44 2.08 2.14 9.79
C VAL A 44 3.44 2.75 9.52
N GLN A 45 4.46 1.90 9.41
CA GLN A 45 5.82 2.28 9.06
C GLN A 45 6.32 1.30 7.98
N PRO A 46 6.34 1.70 6.69
CA PRO A 46 6.72 0.81 5.58
C PRO A 46 8.03 0.07 5.80
N GLU A 47 9.07 0.77 6.23
CA GLU A 47 10.41 0.23 6.45
C GLU A 47 10.39 -0.86 7.52
N LEU A 48 9.61 -0.67 8.60
CA LEU A 48 9.46 -1.69 9.65
C LEU A 48 8.68 -2.91 9.14
N ILE A 49 7.60 -2.70 8.39
CA ILE A 49 6.74 -3.79 7.89
C ILE A 49 7.50 -4.65 6.87
N THR A 50 8.38 -4.04 6.09
CA THR A 50 9.13 -4.70 5.01
C THR A 50 10.56 -5.10 5.41
N GLN A 51 11.03 -4.68 6.59
CA GLN A 51 12.43 -4.81 7.01
C GLN A 51 13.41 -4.19 6.00
N SER A 52 13.00 -3.09 5.38
CA SER A 52 13.81 -2.34 4.43
C SER A 52 14.79 -1.41 5.14
N ASP A 53 15.97 -1.27 4.55
CA ASP A 53 17.03 -0.36 5.01
C ASP A 53 16.83 1.07 4.46
N LEU A 54 17.66 2.00 4.94
CA LEU A 54 17.66 3.37 4.46
C LEU A 54 17.99 3.41 2.96
N GLY A 55 17.13 4.06 2.18
CA GLY A 55 17.31 4.23 0.74
C GLY A 55 16.60 3.18 -0.13
N ASP A 56 16.06 2.11 0.45
CA ASP A 56 15.34 1.07 -0.31
C ASP A 56 13.99 1.56 -0.84
N LEU A 57 13.27 2.31 -0.01
CA LEU A 57 11.90 2.78 -0.26
C LEU A 57 11.89 4.30 -0.48
N PHE A 58 11.21 4.73 -1.55
CA PHE A 58 10.77 6.10 -1.73
C PHE A 58 9.31 6.21 -1.32
N VAL A 59 8.96 7.07 -0.35
CA VAL A 59 7.68 6.92 0.37
C VAL A 59 6.76 8.12 0.18
N ILE A 60 5.49 7.86 -0.14
CA ILE A 60 4.38 8.84 -0.04
C ILE A 60 3.51 8.44 1.15
N ARG A 61 3.20 9.41 2.02
CA ARG A 61 2.26 9.22 3.14
C ARG A 61 1.21 10.32 3.17
N ASN A 62 -0.06 9.95 3.05
CA ASN A 62 -1.19 10.85 3.24
C ASN A 62 -2.35 10.14 3.97
N ALA A 63 -3.39 10.87 4.37
CA ALA A 63 -4.53 10.27 5.05
C ALA A 63 -5.31 9.35 4.09
N GLY A 64 -5.24 8.03 4.29
CA GLY A 64 -5.98 7.04 3.50
C GLY A 64 -5.24 6.51 2.27
N ASN A 65 -3.93 6.77 2.15
CA ASN A 65 -3.09 6.27 1.05
C ASN A 65 -3.68 6.54 -0.34
N ILE A 66 -4.29 7.72 -0.50
CA ILE A 66 -5.03 8.13 -1.68
C ILE A 66 -4.06 8.69 -2.72
N VAL A 67 -4.26 8.30 -3.97
CA VAL A 67 -3.61 8.89 -5.14
C VAL A 67 -4.73 9.47 -5.99
N PRO A 68 -4.90 10.81 -6.03
CA PRO A 68 -5.91 11.41 -6.89
C PRO A 68 -5.64 11.11 -8.38
N PRO A 69 -6.66 11.06 -9.24
CA PRO A 69 -6.44 10.95 -10.68
C PRO A 69 -5.55 12.06 -11.23
N TYR A 70 -4.81 11.78 -12.30
CA TYR A 70 -3.94 12.76 -12.95
C TYR A 70 -4.72 14.03 -13.33
N GLY A 71 -4.22 15.20 -12.90
CA GLY A 71 -4.84 16.49 -13.14
C GLY A 71 -5.99 16.85 -12.19
N ALA A 72 -6.42 15.96 -11.29
CA ALA A 72 -7.50 16.23 -10.34
C ALA A 72 -7.07 17.08 -9.13
N THR A 73 -5.77 17.18 -8.87
CA THR A 73 -5.19 17.99 -7.80
C THR A 73 -3.82 18.53 -8.20
N ASN A 74 -3.35 19.54 -7.47
CA ASN A 74 -1.98 20.08 -7.53
C ASN A 74 -1.19 19.81 -6.23
N GLY A 75 -1.53 18.73 -5.52
CA GLY A 75 -0.82 18.23 -4.35
C GLY A 75 0.56 17.63 -4.65
N GLY A 76 1.20 17.08 -3.62
CA GLY A 76 2.55 16.51 -3.72
C GLY A 76 2.60 15.14 -4.40
N GLU A 77 1.50 14.38 -4.36
CA GLU A 77 1.43 12.99 -4.81
C GLU A 77 1.91 12.83 -6.26
N GLY A 78 1.36 13.65 -7.17
CA GLY A 78 1.67 13.54 -8.59
C GLY A 78 3.12 13.88 -8.92
N ALA A 79 3.66 14.91 -8.28
CA ALA A 79 5.06 15.30 -8.45
C ALA A 79 6.01 14.22 -7.91
N THR A 80 5.71 13.64 -6.74
CA THR A 80 6.50 12.56 -6.15
C THR A 80 6.45 11.29 -7.00
N ILE A 81 5.28 10.92 -7.54
CA ILE A 81 5.13 9.79 -8.47
C ILE A 81 5.97 10.02 -9.74
N GLU A 82 5.89 11.21 -10.33
CA GLU A 82 6.68 11.56 -11.53
C GLU A 82 8.18 11.47 -11.23
N TYR A 83 8.64 12.04 -10.12
CA TYR A 83 10.04 12.00 -9.71
C TYR A 83 10.54 10.57 -9.48
N ALA A 84 9.75 9.74 -8.78
CA ALA A 84 10.10 8.35 -8.52
C ALA A 84 10.34 7.57 -9.84
N ILE A 85 9.48 7.80 -10.83
CA ILE A 85 9.56 7.08 -12.11
C ILE A 85 10.64 7.67 -13.02
N LYS A 86 10.69 9.00 -13.15
CA LYS A 86 11.52 9.68 -14.17
C LYS A 86 12.93 9.99 -13.71
N SER A 87 13.14 10.17 -12.40
CA SER A 87 14.44 10.56 -11.84
C SER A 87 15.08 9.44 -11.04
N LEU A 88 14.29 8.66 -10.31
CA LEU A 88 14.80 7.54 -9.50
C LEU A 88 14.67 6.18 -10.19
N GLU A 89 13.93 6.10 -11.30
CA GLU A 89 13.74 4.87 -12.08
C GLU A 89 13.28 3.69 -11.23
N VAL A 90 12.34 3.93 -10.29
CA VAL A 90 11.75 2.85 -9.48
C VAL A 90 11.07 1.82 -10.37
N GLU A 91 11.13 0.55 -9.98
CA GLU A 91 10.56 -0.56 -10.76
C GLU A 91 9.23 -1.05 -10.20
N HIS A 92 8.93 -0.70 -8.94
CA HIS A 92 7.73 -1.13 -8.26
C HIS A 92 7.02 0.05 -7.61
N ILE A 93 5.70 0.09 -7.75
CA ILE A 93 4.85 1.01 -7.00
C ILE A 93 3.88 0.17 -6.18
N ILE A 94 3.93 0.33 -4.86
CA ILE A 94 3.04 -0.37 -3.92
C ILE A 94 2.06 0.66 -3.37
N VAL A 95 0.76 0.40 -3.52
CA VAL A 95 -0.28 1.07 -2.74
C VAL A 95 -0.64 0.17 -1.57
N CYS A 96 -0.31 0.61 -0.35
CA CYS A 96 -0.54 -0.15 0.87
C CYS A 96 -1.61 0.52 1.73
N GLY A 97 -2.80 -0.08 1.71
CA GLY A 97 -3.87 0.19 2.67
C GLY A 97 -3.64 -0.52 4.00
N HIS A 98 -4.48 -0.23 5.00
CA HIS A 98 -4.35 -0.89 6.30
C HIS A 98 -5.69 -1.04 7.03
N THR A 99 -5.77 -2.04 7.92
CA THR A 99 -6.98 -2.28 8.71
C THR A 99 -7.27 -1.12 9.67
N THR A 100 -8.55 -0.90 9.97
CA THR A 100 -9.04 0.15 10.88
C THR A 100 -8.69 1.59 10.49
N CYS A 101 -8.41 1.86 9.21
CA CYS A 101 -8.01 3.17 8.68
C CYS A 101 -8.99 4.30 9.05
N GLY A 102 -8.46 5.37 9.67
CA GLY A 102 -9.24 6.54 10.08
C GLY A 102 -9.85 7.31 8.90
N ALA A 103 -9.10 7.44 7.80
CA ALA A 103 -9.59 8.10 6.59
C ALA A 103 -10.77 7.33 5.96
N MET A 104 -10.69 6.00 5.88
CA MET A 104 -11.77 5.17 5.35
C MET A 104 -12.99 5.14 6.27
N LYS A 105 -12.79 5.19 7.60
CA LYS A 105 -13.90 5.41 8.55
C LYS A 105 -14.58 6.76 8.33
N GLY A 106 -13.79 7.81 8.09
CA GLY A 106 -14.32 9.12 7.76
C GLY A 106 -15.11 9.11 6.45
N LEU A 107 -14.59 8.43 5.43
CA LEU A 107 -15.29 8.26 4.16
C LEU A 107 -16.65 7.53 4.32
N LEU A 108 -16.85 6.69 5.33
CA LEU A 108 -18.18 6.12 5.63
C LEU A 108 -19.13 7.09 6.37
N GLN A 109 -18.65 8.25 6.83
CA GLN A 109 -19.37 9.21 7.68
C GLN A 109 -19.37 10.63 7.09
N VAL A 110 -19.38 10.73 5.76
CA VAL A 110 -19.17 11.97 4.98
C VAL A 110 -19.98 13.17 5.47
N GLY A 111 -21.25 12.96 5.86
CA GLY A 111 -22.16 14.05 6.25
C GLY A 111 -21.71 14.88 7.46
N GLU A 112 -20.98 14.31 8.42
CA GLU A 112 -20.46 15.08 9.57
C GLU A 112 -19.09 15.71 9.30
N LEU A 113 -18.34 15.17 8.34
CA LEU A 113 -16.95 15.57 8.07
C LEU A 113 -16.85 16.94 7.41
N GLU A 114 -17.81 17.29 6.56
CA GLU A 114 -17.81 18.56 5.83
C GLU A 114 -17.70 19.76 6.79
N TYR A 115 -18.40 19.71 7.93
CA TYR A 115 -18.36 20.78 8.93
C TYR A 115 -17.18 20.66 9.91
N LYS A 116 -16.83 19.44 10.35
CA LYS A 116 -15.81 19.24 11.40
C LYS A 116 -14.37 19.27 10.86
N MET A 117 -14.14 18.75 9.66
CA MET A 117 -12.82 18.59 9.05
C MET A 117 -12.89 18.85 7.53
N PRO A 118 -13.18 20.08 7.08
CA PRO A 118 -13.47 20.39 5.68
C PRO A 118 -12.34 20.03 4.71
N LEU A 119 -11.07 20.14 5.15
CA LEU A 119 -9.93 19.73 4.32
C LEU A 119 -9.86 18.20 4.15
N VAL A 120 -10.18 17.44 5.19
CA VAL A 120 -10.25 15.97 5.12
C VAL A 120 -11.43 15.56 4.24
N TYR A 121 -12.59 16.19 4.42
CA TYR A 121 -13.74 15.97 3.54
C TYR A 121 -13.40 16.21 2.07
N ASN A 122 -12.79 17.35 1.73
CA ASN A 122 -12.39 17.64 0.36
C ASN A 122 -11.33 16.67 -0.17
N TRP A 123 -10.37 16.27 0.66
CA TRP A 123 -9.36 15.27 0.32
C TRP A 123 -9.98 13.91 -0.02
N LEU A 124 -10.94 13.46 0.80
CA LEU A 124 -11.63 12.19 0.62
C LEU A 124 -12.49 12.13 -0.65
N LYS A 125 -12.85 13.29 -1.25
CA LYS A 125 -13.56 13.33 -2.53
C LYS A 125 -12.80 12.64 -3.67
N HIS A 126 -11.46 12.56 -3.58
CA HIS A 126 -10.65 11.86 -4.58
C HIS A 126 -10.85 10.32 -4.57
N THR A 127 -11.56 9.78 -3.60
CA THR A 127 -11.91 8.35 -3.50
C THR A 127 -13.41 8.14 -3.20
N GLU A 128 -14.25 9.17 -3.42
CA GLU A 128 -15.70 9.10 -3.15
C GLU A 128 -16.39 8.03 -4.01
N SER A 129 -15.94 7.83 -5.24
CA SER A 129 -16.41 6.77 -6.13
C SER A 129 -16.25 5.37 -5.50
N THR A 130 -15.20 5.16 -4.70
CA THR A 130 -14.99 3.92 -3.95
C THR A 130 -16.11 3.72 -2.93
N ARG A 131 -16.50 4.77 -2.20
CA ARG A 131 -17.59 4.71 -1.21
C ARG A 131 -18.92 4.41 -1.87
N GLU A 132 -19.24 5.12 -2.96
CA GLU A 132 -20.48 4.90 -3.72
C GLU A 132 -20.57 3.46 -4.21
N MET A 133 -19.52 2.95 -4.84
CA MET A 133 -19.45 1.57 -5.31
C MET A 133 -19.60 0.55 -4.17
N VAL A 134 -18.99 0.81 -3.01
CA VAL A 134 -19.13 -0.07 -1.84
C VAL A 134 -20.54 -0.04 -1.27
N GLU A 135 -21.19 1.12 -1.19
CA GLU A 135 -22.58 1.20 -0.73
C GLU A 135 -23.55 0.52 -1.69
N GLU A 136 -23.36 0.69 -3.00
CA GLU A 136 -24.20 0.07 -4.02
C GLU A 136 -24.09 -1.46 -4.04
N ASN A 137 -22.87 -2.00 -3.96
CA ASN A 137 -22.62 -3.43 -4.14
C ASN A 137 -22.55 -4.22 -2.84
N TYR A 138 -22.21 -3.54 -1.74
CA TYR A 138 -21.92 -4.15 -0.43
C TYR A 138 -22.64 -3.44 0.73
N GLY A 139 -23.67 -2.63 0.45
CA GLY A 139 -24.44 -1.91 1.46
C GLY A 139 -25.05 -2.80 2.55
N HIS A 140 -25.28 -4.09 2.24
CA HIS A 140 -25.80 -5.12 3.15
C HIS A 140 -24.80 -5.62 4.20
N LEU A 141 -23.51 -5.33 4.05
CA LEU A 141 -22.48 -5.76 5.00
C LEU A 141 -22.58 -4.98 6.32
N GLY A 142 -22.20 -5.65 7.41
CA GLY A 142 -22.04 -5.02 8.72
C GLY A 142 -20.92 -3.97 8.72
N PRO A 143 -20.87 -3.06 9.72
CA PRO A 143 -19.91 -1.95 9.72
C PRO A 143 -18.43 -2.36 9.63
N LYS A 144 -18.05 -3.48 10.27
CA LYS A 144 -16.66 -3.97 10.27
C LYS A 144 -16.28 -4.52 8.90
N GLU A 145 -17.14 -5.35 8.31
CA GLU A 145 -16.96 -5.95 6.99
C GLU A 145 -17.00 -4.89 5.89
N LYS A 146 -17.89 -3.90 6.01
CA LYS A 146 -17.97 -2.76 5.08
C LYS A 146 -16.70 -1.92 5.11
N LEU A 147 -16.15 -1.62 6.29
CA LEU A 147 -14.88 -0.92 6.41
C LEU A 147 -13.72 -1.72 5.80
N ALA A 148 -13.67 -3.04 6.04
CA ALA A 148 -12.64 -3.90 5.45
C ALA A 148 -12.74 -3.92 3.91
N THR A 149 -13.96 -3.98 3.37
CA THR A 149 -14.23 -3.92 1.93
C THR A 149 -13.80 -2.56 1.36
N LEU A 150 -14.17 -1.46 2.02
CA LEU A 150 -13.77 -0.11 1.58
C LEU A 150 -12.25 0.10 1.57
N VAL A 151 -11.54 -0.42 2.57
CA VAL A 151 -10.05 -0.39 2.58
C VAL A 151 -9.49 -1.11 1.35
N ALA A 152 -10.00 -2.31 1.04
CA ALA A 152 -9.54 -3.10 -0.10
C ALA A 152 -9.84 -2.41 -1.43
N GLU A 153 -11.08 -1.93 -1.62
CA GLU A 153 -11.50 -1.24 -2.84
C GLU A 153 -10.79 0.11 -3.02
N ASN A 154 -10.46 0.81 -1.93
CA ASN A 154 -9.68 2.03 -2.00
C ASN A 154 -8.27 1.77 -2.56
N VAL A 155 -7.62 0.67 -2.17
CA VAL A 155 -6.31 0.27 -2.73
C VAL A 155 -6.43 0.04 -4.23
N LEU A 156 -7.47 -0.66 -4.70
CA LEU A 156 -7.67 -0.93 -6.12
C LEU A 156 -7.97 0.35 -6.91
N THR A 157 -8.81 1.23 -6.35
CA THR A 157 -9.11 2.55 -6.95
C THR A 157 -7.85 3.39 -7.10
N GLN A 158 -6.94 3.35 -6.13
CA GLN A 158 -5.68 4.11 -6.21
C GLN A 158 -4.73 3.53 -7.26
N ILE A 159 -4.73 2.21 -7.47
CA ILE A 159 -4.01 1.57 -8.57
C ILE A 159 -4.57 2.04 -9.92
N ASP A 160 -5.88 2.16 -10.05
CA ASP A 160 -6.51 2.70 -11.26
C ASP A 160 -6.19 4.18 -11.47
N ASN A 161 -6.20 4.98 -10.40
CA ASN A 161 -5.80 6.38 -10.46
C ASN A 161 -4.33 6.52 -10.91
N LEU A 162 -3.41 5.68 -10.40
CA LEU A 162 -2.02 5.64 -10.85
C LEU A 162 -1.91 5.42 -12.36
N ARG A 163 -2.75 4.56 -12.96
CA ARG A 163 -2.74 4.29 -14.41
C ARG A 163 -3.12 5.51 -15.27
N THR A 164 -3.75 6.52 -14.67
CA THR A 164 -4.08 7.77 -15.37
C THR A 164 -2.86 8.69 -15.56
N TYR A 165 -1.78 8.49 -14.79
CA TYR A 165 -0.57 9.29 -14.91
C TYR A 165 0.23 8.94 -16.18
N PRO A 166 0.61 9.93 -17.01
CA PRO A 166 1.35 9.65 -18.25
C PRO A 166 2.66 8.89 -18.03
N ALA A 167 3.43 9.23 -16.98
CA ALA A 167 4.67 8.53 -16.65
C ALA A 167 4.39 7.07 -16.29
N VAL A 168 3.44 6.79 -15.39
CA VAL A 168 3.06 5.43 -15.00
C VAL A 168 2.61 4.61 -16.21
N ARG A 169 1.66 5.13 -16.99
CA ARG A 169 1.12 4.44 -18.17
C ARG A 169 2.20 4.07 -19.18
N SER A 170 3.13 5.01 -19.43
CA SER A 170 4.21 4.83 -20.38
C SER A 170 5.19 3.72 -19.96
N HIS A 171 5.57 3.65 -18.68
CA HIS A 171 6.50 2.63 -18.18
C HIS A 171 5.83 1.26 -17.99
N LEU A 172 4.54 1.24 -17.63
CA LEU A 172 3.76 -0.01 -17.62
C LEU A 172 3.72 -0.66 -19.00
N HIS A 173 3.48 0.12 -20.06
CA HIS A 173 3.46 -0.39 -21.43
C HIS A 173 4.83 -0.96 -21.86
N ARG A 174 5.93 -0.45 -21.29
CA ARG A 174 7.28 -0.97 -21.54
C ARG A 174 7.71 -2.08 -20.59
N ASN A 175 6.86 -2.49 -19.65
CA ASN A 175 7.19 -3.44 -18.58
C ASN A 175 8.37 -2.99 -17.70
N GLU A 176 8.59 -1.68 -17.57
CA GLU A 176 9.66 -1.10 -16.74
C GLU A 176 9.20 -0.91 -15.29
N ILE A 177 7.89 -0.87 -15.04
CA ILE A 177 7.33 -0.81 -13.69
C ILE A 177 6.20 -1.82 -13.50
N ALA A 178 5.97 -2.20 -12.23
CA ALA A 178 4.83 -2.99 -11.80
C ALA A 178 4.05 -2.28 -10.67
N LEU A 179 2.72 -2.39 -10.70
CA LEU A 179 1.83 -1.87 -9.66
C LEU A 179 1.35 -3.01 -8.75
N HIS A 180 1.39 -2.77 -7.44
CA HIS A 180 1.02 -3.75 -6.42
C HIS A 180 0.02 -3.14 -5.42
N GLY A 181 -0.99 -3.92 -5.03
CA GLY A 181 -1.98 -3.52 -4.02
C GLY A 181 -1.80 -4.34 -2.76
N TRP A 182 -1.52 -3.70 -1.63
CA TRP A 182 -1.28 -4.35 -0.35
C TRP A 182 -2.29 -3.90 0.71
N ILE A 183 -2.60 -4.78 1.66
CA ILE A 183 -3.36 -4.46 2.88
C ILE A 183 -2.58 -4.96 4.08
N TYR A 184 -2.12 -4.04 4.91
CA TYR A 184 -1.48 -4.34 6.20
C TYR A 184 -2.52 -4.47 7.31
N ASN A 185 -2.54 -5.62 7.98
CA ASN A 185 -3.33 -5.81 9.19
C ASN A 185 -2.53 -5.42 10.43
N ILE A 186 -2.95 -4.33 11.07
CA ILE A 186 -2.29 -3.79 12.26
C ILE A 186 -2.40 -4.75 13.46
N GLU A 187 -3.47 -5.53 13.56
CA GLU A 187 -3.75 -6.36 14.75
C GLU A 187 -2.82 -7.57 14.85
N ASP A 188 -2.58 -8.27 13.73
CA ASP A 188 -1.79 -9.52 13.69
C ASP A 188 -0.46 -9.38 12.92
N GLY A 189 -0.21 -8.22 12.32
CA GLY A 189 1.01 -7.94 11.57
C GLY A 189 1.03 -8.52 10.15
N SER A 190 -0.02 -9.21 9.71
CA SER A 190 -0.07 -9.82 8.37
C SER A 190 -0.20 -8.78 7.26
N VAL A 191 0.34 -9.11 6.09
CA VAL A 191 0.16 -8.32 4.86
C VAL A 191 -0.49 -9.21 3.81
N LEU A 192 -1.58 -8.74 3.22
CA LEU A 192 -2.20 -9.35 2.04
C LEU A 192 -1.80 -8.56 0.79
N THR A 193 -1.66 -9.27 -0.32
CA THR A 193 -1.33 -8.71 -1.64
C THR A 193 -2.41 -9.04 -2.65
N TYR A 194 -2.71 -8.11 -3.55
CA TYR A 194 -3.73 -8.30 -4.57
C TYR A 194 -3.19 -9.16 -5.72
N ASP A 195 -3.76 -10.34 -5.88
CA ASP A 195 -3.55 -11.22 -7.01
C ASP A 195 -4.57 -10.93 -8.11
N ARG A 196 -4.10 -10.34 -9.21
CA ARG A 196 -4.93 -10.01 -10.37
C ARG A 196 -5.57 -11.23 -11.04
N LYS A 197 -4.95 -12.42 -10.99
CA LYS A 197 -5.51 -13.62 -11.63
C LYS A 197 -6.75 -14.09 -10.87
N ASN A 198 -6.59 -14.22 -9.56
CA ASN A 198 -7.66 -14.65 -8.66
C ASN A 198 -8.61 -13.49 -8.27
N HIS A 199 -8.27 -12.26 -8.69
CA HIS A 199 -8.94 -11.02 -8.31
C HIS A 199 -8.99 -10.80 -6.79
N ALA A 200 -8.09 -11.43 -6.02
CA ALA A 200 -8.21 -11.59 -4.58
C ALA A 200 -7.04 -11.02 -3.81
N PHE A 201 -7.28 -10.55 -2.58
CA PHE A 201 -6.21 -10.30 -1.62
C PHE A 201 -5.80 -11.62 -0.96
N VAL A 202 -4.55 -12.04 -1.18
CA VAL A 202 -3.97 -13.30 -0.73
C VAL A 202 -2.66 -13.06 0.03
N LEU A 203 -2.22 -14.03 0.83
CA LEU A 203 -0.91 -13.93 1.47
C LEU A 203 0.21 -13.93 0.41
N PRO A 204 1.24 -13.07 0.51
CA PRO A 204 2.32 -13.01 -0.47
C PRO A 204 3.10 -14.33 -0.57
N PHE A 205 3.22 -15.03 0.56
CA PHE A 205 4.11 -16.19 0.73
C PHE A 205 3.60 -17.48 0.09
N THR A 206 2.34 -17.56 -0.35
CA THR A 206 1.85 -18.73 -1.11
C THR A 206 2.50 -18.86 -2.50
N SER A 207 3.39 -17.94 -2.89
CA SER A 207 4.08 -17.92 -4.18
C SER A 207 5.61 -17.84 -4.13
N LEU A 208 6.25 -17.73 -2.96
CA LEU A 208 7.72 -17.70 -2.91
C LEU A 208 8.34 -18.99 -3.43
N ASP A 209 7.73 -20.14 -3.14
CA ASP A 209 8.15 -21.42 -3.72
C ASP A 209 8.01 -21.44 -5.25
N ALA A 210 7.06 -20.70 -5.83
CA ALA A 210 6.92 -20.58 -7.29
C ALA A 210 7.93 -19.59 -7.90
N TYR A 211 8.40 -18.61 -7.12
CA TYR A 211 9.40 -17.65 -7.55
C TYR A 211 10.82 -18.25 -7.52
N ASP A 212 11.15 -19.05 -6.51
CA ASP A 212 12.45 -19.74 -6.39
C ASP A 212 12.55 -20.98 -7.32
N ASN A 213 11.44 -21.69 -7.59
CA ASN A 213 11.45 -22.90 -8.43
C ASN A 213 11.76 -22.64 -9.92
N ASN A 214 11.62 -21.41 -10.41
CA ASN A 214 12.04 -21.07 -11.77
C ASN A 214 13.55 -20.83 -11.89
N ASN A 215 14.32 -20.91 -10.79
CA ASN A 215 15.72 -20.53 -10.79
C ASN A 215 16.68 -21.40 -9.96
N ARG A 216 16.29 -22.63 -9.55
CA ARG A 216 17.21 -23.55 -8.86
C ARG A 216 17.11 -25.00 -9.35
N ASN A 217 18.29 -25.57 -9.62
CA ASN A 217 18.54 -27.00 -9.77
C ASN A 217 18.15 -27.76 -8.48
N PRO A 218 17.72 -29.02 -8.58
CA PRO A 218 17.15 -29.76 -7.46
C PRO A 218 18.27 -30.37 -6.62
N ASP A 219 18.62 -29.73 -5.50
CA ASP A 219 19.12 -30.44 -4.31
C ASP A 219 19.21 -29.47 -3.14
N THR A 220 18.32 -29.63 -2.16
CA THR A 220 18.61 -29.78 -0.72
C THR A 220 17.36 -29.53 0.13
N SER A 221 17.30 -30.27 1.21
CA SER A 221 16.14 -30.68 1.99
C SER A 221 15.65 -29.71 3.06
N ALA A 222 14.32 -29.70 3.21
CA ALA A 222 13.49 -29.55 4.42
C ALA A 222 13.49 -28.22 5.21
N ALA A 223 12.36 -27.51 5.12
CA ALA A 223 11.93 -26.48 6.06
C ALA A 223 10.88 -27.06 7.05
N PRO A 224 10.76 -26.52 8.29
CA PRO A 224 9.91 -27.09 9.33
C PRO A 224 8.44 -26.66 9.21
N GLU A 225 7.53 -27.58 9.53
CA GLU A 225 6.08 -27.37 9.57
C GLU A 225 5.69 -26.39 10.70
N ILE A 226 5.05 -25.27 10.34
CA ILE A 226 4.38 -24.38 11.29
C ILE A 226 2.89 -24.76 11.34
N SER A 227 2.48 -25.28 12.49
CA SER A 227 1.10 -25.68 12.79
C SER A 227 0.15 -24.48 12.81
N SER A 228 -0.77 -24.41 11.84
CA SER A 228 -1.81 -23.38 11.77
C SER A 228 -3.05 -23.77 12.58
N GLN A 229 -3.15 -23.32 13.83
CA GLN A 229 -4.43 -23.21 14.53
C GLN A 229 -4.47 -21.90 15.32
N GLY A 230 -5.15 -20.88 14.77
CA GLY A 230 -5.28 -19.56 15.40
C GLY A 230 -5.89 -18.48 14.51
N SER A 231 -7.18 -18.62 14.16
CA SER A 231 -8.11 -17.54 13.79
C SER A 231 -7.62 -16.36 12.90
N SER A 232 -7.16 -16.65 11.69
CA SER A 232 -7.28 -15.72 10.55
C SER A 232 -8.76 -15.64 10.14
N ARG A 233 -9.41 -14.48 10.09
CA ARG A 233 -10.74 -14.43 9.46
C ARG A 233 -10.96 -13.22 8.57
N LEU A 234 -10.77 -13.49 7.27
CA LEU A 234 -11.80 -13.16 6.30
C LEU A 234 -12.95 -14.24 6.35
N SER A 235 -14.21 -13.82 6.42
CA SER A 235 -15.45 -14.61 6.50
C SER A 235 -15.85 -15.29 5.18
N SER A 236 -16.89 -16.13 5.20
CA SER A 236 -17.43 -16.85 4.05
C SER A 236 -18.00 -15.98 2.94
N ALA A 237 -18.40 -14.76 3.25
CA ALA A 237 -18.91 -13.79 2.28
C ALA A 237 -17.81 -12.92 1.65
N GLN A 238 -16.61 -12.83 2.24
CA GLN A 238 -15.44 -12.22 1.59
C GLN A 238 -14.94 -13.04 0.38
N ARG A 239 -15.45 -14.27 0.24
CA ARG A 239 -15.06 -15.30 -0.74
C ARG A 239 -15.88 -15.27 -2.04
N ASP A 240 -17.07 -14.67 -2.04
CA ASP A 240 -17.97 -14.78 -3.20
C ASP A 240 -17.84 -13.64 -4.22
N ARG A 241 -17.20 -12.49 -3.92
CA ARG A 241 -17.33 -11.29 -4.78
C ARG A 241 -16.14 -10.34 -4.95
N ILE A 242 -14.95 -10.83 -4.66
CA ILE A 242 -13.82 -10.61 -5.57
C ILE A 242 -14.19 -11.02 -7.04
N SER A 243 -15.20 -11.89 -7.22
CA SER A 243 -15.52 -12.63 -8.46
C SER A 243 -16.43 -11.97 -9.53
N ARG A 244 -16.97 -10.74 -9.37
CA ARG A 244 -17.86 -10.14 -10.41
C ARG A 244 -17.57 -8.67 -10.78
N GLY A 245 -16.37 -8.15 -10.50
CA GLY A 245 -16.00 -6.74 -10.76
C GLY A 245 -15.15 -6.47 -12.01
N SER A 246 -14.55 -7.49 -12.63
CA SER A 246 -13.72 -7.32 -13.84
C SER A 246 -14.50 -7.36 -15.16
N ALA A 247 -15.83 -7.32 -15.11
CA ALA A 247 -16.68 -7.34 -16.29
C ALA A 247 -16.78 -5.97 -16.99
N PHE A 248 -15.71 -5.19 -17.09
CA PHE A 248 -15.63 -3.98 -17.94
C PHE A 248 -14.21 -3.64 -18.39
N TYR A 249 -13.38 -4.63 -18.75
CA TYR A 249 -12.20 -4.38 -19.59
C TYR A 249 -11.96 -5.55 -20.55
N HIS A 250 -12.87 -5.70 -21.51
CA HIS A 250 -12.57 -6.31 -22.81
C HIS A 250 -12.86 -5.28 -23.90
N HIS A 251 -11.82 -4.54 -24.29
CA HIS A 251 -11.40 -4.32 -25.68
C HIS A 251 -10.04 -3.61 -25.70
#